data_AF-A0A836C219-F1
#
_entry.id   AF-A0A836C219-F1
#
_cell.length_a   1.000
_cell.length_b   1.000
_cell.length_c   1.000
_cell.angle_alpha   90.00
_cell.angle_beta   90.00
_cell.angle_gamma   90.00
#
_symmetry.space_group_name_H-M   'P 1'
#
loop_
_entity.id
_entity.type
_entity.pdbx_description
1 polymer ?
#
loop_
_entity_poly.entity_id
_entity_poly.type
_entity_poly.pdbx_seq_one_letter_code
_entity_poly.pdbx_strand_id
1 'polypeptide(L)'
;MASADIAAASAALQSAGGVGGAGGLRGEPSGSALGPGGWPGEPSSSSSPARPFKRLITKNRSYLETGNLHVDEAVVSYMGKLEEHRRRCEAEGRYQEAKVATKRLADLKTAQVDRLRQELAANQVRELEEVQGVYEEETAKFHLIWDSRMREYAGSVVRAVEELRANQQLQLAGFVEELQRKRPQRARPSRDYLHQREVQDKLAKAQLYGRATQVKNMADALYQAELEATLAQWEAESKLKISKVQARQQTEYEALLQRGNKGRDELELKRVAETERRTLRFRNIVSELEQLHKLEMAHLENFLDGQVLAGKATPLRDPGAFRRRREQLFSLSLT
;
A
#
# COMPACT_ATOMS: atom_id res chain seq x y z
N MET A 1 -23.34 28.80 -22.95
CA MET A 1 -23.29 29.74 -21.81
C MET A 1 -22.71 28.94 -20.64
N ALA A 2 -21.46 29.05 -20.21
CA ALA A 2 -20.50 30.15 -20.29
C ALA A 2 -19.21 29.73 -20.99
N SER A 3 -18.73 30.65 -21.83
CA SER A 3 -17.40 30.68 -22.43
C SER A 3 -16.55 31.70 -21.66
N ALA A 4 -15.23 31.52 -21.79
CA ALA A 4 -14.19 32.55 -21.73
C ALA A 4 -13.74 33.03 -20.34
N ASP A 5 -12.47 33.43 -20.30
CA ASP A 5 -11.63 33.94 -19.20
C ASP A 5 -10.74 32.82 -18.63
N ILE A 6 -9.47 32.68 -19.04
CA ILE A 6 -8.39 33.64 -18.80
C ILE A 6 -7.31 33.46 -19.88
N ALA A 7 -7.17 34.47 -20.74
CA ALA A 7 -6.06 34.65 -21.66
C ALA A 7 -5.59 36.11 -21.52
N ALA A 8 -4.73 36.39 -20.55
CA ALA A 8 -4.03 37.68 -20.43
C ALA A 8 -2.92 37.59 -19.37
N ALA A 9 -1.68 37.30 -19.79
CA ALA A 9 -0.47 37.68 -19.05
C ALA A 9 0.76 37.51 -19.96
N SER A 10 0.92 38.42 -20.92
CA SER A 10 2.20 38.71 -21.56
C SER A 10 2.35 40.23 -21.61
N ALA A 11 3.59 40.70 -21.49
CA ALA A 11 4.06 42.09 -21.47
C ALA A 11 4.06 42.81 -20.11
N ALA A 12 5.21 42.76 -19.41
CA ALA A 12 5.86 43.92 -18.81
C ALA A 12 7.18 43.52 -18.11
N LEU A 13 8.33 43.75 -18.76
CA LEU A 13 9.44 44.61 -18.29
C LEU A 13 10.72 44.37 -19.10
N GLN A 14 11.19 45.43 -19.75
CA GLN A 14 12.58 45.59 -20.18
C GLN A 14 13.17 46.84 -19.50
N SER A 15 14.49 46.79 -19.32
CA SER A 15 15.49 47.87 -19.16
C SER A 15 15.93 48.33 -17.75
N ALA A 16 17.08 47.81 -17.32
CA ALA A 16 18.31 48.50 -16.87
C ALA A 16 19.36 47.38 -16.61
N GLY A 17 20.51 47.23 -17.30
CA GLY A 17 21.69 48.11 -17.35
C GLY A 17 22.43 48.07 -15.99
N GLY A 18 23.66 47.58 -15.78
CA GLY A 18 24.68 46.94 -16.61
C GLY A 18 25.95 46.64 -15.75
N VAL A 19 26.97 46.06 -16.41
CA VAL A 19 28.43 46.05 -16.10
C VAL A 19 28.99 45.11 -15.01
N GLY A 20 29.80 44.15 -15.47
CA GLY A 20 31.16 43.93 -14.94
C GLY A 20 31.43 42.63 -14.19
N GLY A 21 32.41 41.84 -14.65
CA GLY A 21 33.12 40.89 -13.78
C GLY A 21 33.53 39.57 -14.43
N ALA A 22 34.79 39.50 -14.88
CA ALA A 22 35.46 38.29 -15.32
C ALA A 22 35.61 37.25 -14.19
N GLY A 23 35.68 35.97 -14.56
CA GLY A 23 36.11 34.90 -13.66
C GLY A 23 35.69 33.53 -14.17
N GLY A 24 36.60 32.86 -14.86
CA GLY A 24 36.38 31.49 -15.30
C GLY A 24 36.29 30.53 -14.12
N LEU A 25 35.65 29.39 -14.34
CA LEU A 25 35.99 28.10 -13.75
C LEU A 25 35.27 27.01 -14.56
N ARG A 26 36.06 26.07 -15.08
CA ARG A 26 35.60 24.79 -15.62
C ARG A 26 34.82 24.06 -14.51
N GLY A 27 33.50 23.99 -14.67
CA GLY A 27 32.65 23.09 -13.89
C GLY A 27 32.53 21.77 -14.63
N GLU A 28 33.00 20.70 -13.98
CA GLU A 28 32.80 19.31 -14.41
C GLU A 28 31.30 18.97 -14.48
N PRO A 29 30.87 18.09 -15.41
CA PRO A 29 29.52 17.57 -15.40
C PRO A 29 29.38 16.55 -14.25
N SER A 30 28.70 16.95 -13.19
CA SER A 30 28.19 16.04 -12.16
C SER A 30 27.17 15.10 -12.78
N GLY A 31 27.62 13.90 -13.11
CA GLY A 31 26.75 12.78 -13.45
C GLY A 31 25.95 12.35 -12.22
N SER A 32 24.75 12.91 -12.04
CA SER A 32 23.73 12.32 -11.16
C SER A 32 23.13 11.11 -11.88
N ALA A 33 23.88 10.02 -11.85
CA ALA A 33 23.39 8.70 -12.19
C ALA A 33 22.32 8.31 -11.14
N LEU A 34 21.05 8.45 -11.50
CA LEU A 34 19.97 7.68 -10.88
C LEU A 34 20.18 6.21 -11.24
N GLY A 35 21.08 5.57 -10.51
CA GLY A 35 21.33 4.14 -10.58
C GLY A 35 20.04 3.36 -10.31
N PRO A 36 19.81 2.25 -11.03
CA PRO A 36 18.72 1.34 -10.71
C PRO A 36 19.14 0.53 -9.49
N GLY A 37 18.35 0.58 -8.42
CA GLY A 37 18.46 -0.37 -7.31
C GLY A 37 19.25 0.16 -6.12
N GLY A 38 18.54 0.83 -5.23
CA GLY A 38 19.07 1.24 -3.94
C GLY A 38 18.00 1.93 -3.12
N TRP A 39 16.86 1.25 -2.90
CA TRP A 39 15.89 1.73 -1.93
C TRP A 39 16.55 1.67 -0.54
N PRO A 40 16.62 2.78 0.19
CA PRO A 40 17.26 2.80 1.50
C PRO A 40 16.46 1.93 2.46
N GLY A 41 17.11 0.89 2.96
CA GLY A 41 16.77 0.13 4.17
C GLY A 41 15.34 -0.37 4.25
N GLU A 42 15.13 -1.65 3.94
CA GLU A 42 14.08 -2.39 4.64
C GLU A 42 14.28 -2.19 6.15
N PRO A 43 13.36 -1.53 6.88
CA PRO A 43 13.31 -1.78 8.30
C PRO A 43 12.95 -3.25 8.42
N SER A 44 13.88 -4.04 8.93
CA SER A 44 13.65 -5.41 9.34
C SER A 44 12.41 -5.42 10.25
N SER A 45 11.27 -5.75 9.66
CA SER A 45 9.99 -5.99 10.34
C SER A 45 10.08 -7.32 11.09
N SER A 46 11.08 -7.40 11.97
CA SER A 46 11.35 -8.49 12.88
C SER A 46 10.48 -8.42 14.13
N SER A 47 9.54 -7.47 14.23
CA SER A 47 8.44 -7.55 15.19
C SER A 47 7.46 -8.61 14.70
N SER A 48 7.84 -9.87 14.85
CA SER A 48 7.03 -11.02 14.52
C SER A 48 5.68 -10.89 15.26
N PRO A 49 4.55 -10.72 14.55
CA PRO A 49 3.22 -10.61 15.16
C PRO A 49 2.77 -11.95 15.77
N ALA A 50 3.60 -12.99 15.74
CA ALA A 50 3.32 -14.27 16.38
C ALA A 50 3.30 -14.19 17.93
N ARG A 51 3.86 -13.14 18.53
CA ARG A 51 3.94 -12.98 20.00
C ARG A 51 2.61 -12.62 20.67
N PRO A 52 1.76 -11.69 20.15
CA PRO A 52 0.47 -11.41 20.75
C PRO A 52 -0.48 -12.60 20.72
N PHE A 53 -0.63 -13.28 19.56
CA PHE A 53 -1.58 -14.38 19.43
C PHE A 53 -1.22 -15.61 20.29
N LYS A 54 0.06 -15.99 20.38
CA LYS A 54 0.48 -17.11 21.23
C LYS A 54 0.26 -16.86 22.72
N ARG A 55 0.24 -15.60 23.17
CA ARG A 55 -0.02 -15.24 24.56
C ARG A 55 -1.51 -15.23 24.90
N LEU A 56 -2.39 -14.98 23.92
CA LEU A 56 -3.85 -15.07 24.13
C LEU A 56 -4.28 -16.52 24.35
N ILE A 57 -3.78 -17.44 23.52
CA ILE A 57 -4.20 -18.86 23.53
C ILE A 57 -3.90 -19.58 24.87
N THR A 58 -2.90 -19.12 25.63
CA THR A 58 -2.44 -19.80 26.86
C THR A 58 -2.97 -19.17 28.15
N LYS A 59 -3.56 -17.98 28.12
CA LYS A 59 -3.83 -17.21 29.34
C LYS A 59 -5.02 -17.72 30.16
N ASN A 60 -5.96 -18.43 29.53
CA ASN A 60 -7.23 -18.83 30.16
C ASN A 60 -7.34 -20.35 30.45
N ARG A 61 -6.25 -21.12 30.28
CA ARG A 61 -6.29 -22.60 30.29
C ARG A 61 -5.81 -23.28 31.56
N SER A 62 -5.68 -22.55 32.66
CA SER A 62 -5.24 -23.10 33.95
C SER A 62 -6.10 -24.27 34.45
N TYR A 63 -7.36 -24.37 34.05
CA TYR A 63 -8.25 -25.47 34.45
C TYR A 63 -7.87 -26.82 33.81
N LEU A 64 -7.21 -26.83 32.65
CA LEU A 64 -6.68 -28.06 32.03
C LEU A 64 -5.45 -28.61 32.78
N GLU A 65 -4.64 -27.73 33.36
CA GLU A 65 -3.46 -28.12 34.16
C GLU A 65 -3.82 -28.49 35.60
N THR A 66 -4.80 -27.81 36.20
CA THR A 66 -5.10 -27.96 37.63
C THR A 66 -6.25 -28.95 37.90
N GLY A 67 -7.04 -29.33 36.89
CA GLY A 67 -8.19 -30.24 37.03
C GLY A 67 -9.35 -29.69 37.88
N ASN A 68 -9.22 -28.46 38.40
CA ASN A 68 -10.21 -27.81 39.24
C ASN A 68 -11.11 -26.91 38.38
N LEU A 69 -12.23 -27.47 37.93
CA LEU A 69 -13.38 -26.67 37.53
C LEU A 69 -13.87 -25.93 38.79
N HIS A 70 -14.06 -24.62 38.70
CA HIS A 70 -14.55 -23.83 39.82
C HIS A 70 -16.02 -24.16 40.06
N VAL A 71 -16.27 -25.19 40.87
CA VAL A 71 -17.60 -25.56 41.31
C VAL A 71 -17.99 -24.62 42.45
N ASP A 72 -19.20 -24.09 42.38
CA ASP A 72 -19.75 -23.20 43.41
C ASP A 72 -19.81 -23.92 44.77
N GLU A 73 -18.91 -23.54 45.69
CA GLU A 73 -18.74 -24.18 46.99
C GLU A 73 -20.04 -24.18 47.81
N ALA A 74 -20.88 -23.15 47.63
CA ALA A 74 -22.19 -23.08 48.27
C ALA A 74 -23.16 -24.15 47.73
N VAL A 75 -23.12 -24.43 46.42
CA VAL A 75 -23.94 -25.47 45.78
C VAL A 75 -23.48 -26.86 46.24
N VAL A 76 -22.17 -27.08 46.32
CA VAL A 76 -21.60 -28.35 46.82
C VAL A 76 -21.96 -28.58 48.30
N SER A 77 -21.83 -27.55 49.14
CA SER A 77 -22.23 -27.60 50.55
C SER A 77 -23.74 -27.91 50.71
N TYR A 78 -24.58 -27.28 49.87
CA TYR A 78 -26.02 -27.53 49.88
C TYR A 78 -26.38 -28.95 49.43
N MET A 79 -25.70 -29.47 48.42
CA MET A 79 -25.85 -30.87 47.99
C MET A 79 -25.44 -31.84 49.12
N GLY A 80 -24.36 -31.57 49.85
CA GLY A 80 -23.96 -32.37 51.02
C GLY A 80 -25.05 -32.40 52.10
N LYS A 81 -25.62 -31.24 52.44
CA LYS A 81 -26.75 -31.14 53.40
C LYS A 81 -28.00 -31.91 52.95
N LEU A 82 -28.30 -31.89 51.65
CA LEU A 82 -29.41 -32.66 51.07
C LEU A 82 -29.16 -34.17 51.09
N GLU A 83 -27.91 -34.61 50.88
CA GLU A 83 -27.53 -36.03 50.99
C GLU A 83 -27.65 -36.53 52.45
N GLU A 84 -27.22 -35.73 53.42
CA GLU A 84 -27.40 -36.02 54.85
C GLU A 84 -28.87 -36.05 55.26
N HIS A 85 -29.69 -35.13 54.74
CA HIS A 85 -31.13 -35.12 54.95
C HIS A 85 -31.78 -36.38 54.37
N ARG A 86 -31.42 -36.78 53.14
CA ARG A 86 -31.91 -38.01 52.51
C ARG A 86 -31.60 -39.24 53.38
N ARG A 87 -30.36 -39.37 53.87
CA ARG A 87 -29.94 -40.47 54.76
C ARG A 87 -30.73 -40.52 56.06
N ARG A 88 -31.03 -39.36 56.66
CA ARG A 88 -31.86 -39.27 57.87
C ARG A 88 -33.30 -39.71 57.60
N CYS A 89 -33.92 -39.23 56.52
CA CYS A 89 -35.28 -39.66 56.14
C CYS A 89 -35.34 -41.16 55.80
N GLU A 90 -34.30 -41.74 55.19
CA GLU A 90 -34.19 -43.18 54.94
C GLU A 90 -34.12 -43.99 56.24
N ALA A 91 -33.33 -43.54 57.23
CA ALA A 91 -33.19 -44.20 58.52
C ALA A 91 -34.47 -44.16 59.38
N GLU A 92 -35.27 -43.10 59.24
CA GLU A 92 -36.52 -42.89 59.97
C GLU A 92 -37.76 -43.49 59.25
N GLY A 93 -37.58 -44.09 58.07
CA GLY A 93 -38.68 -44.67 57.28
C GLY A 93 -39.54 -43.65 56.51
N ARG A 94 -39.12 -42.38 56.45
CA ARG A 94 -39.81 -41.28 55.73
C ARG A 94 -39.44 -41.26 54.23
N TYR A 95 -39.83 -42.31 53.51
CA TYR A 95 -39.42 -42.52 52.12
C TYR A 95 -39.93 -41.46 51.12
N GLN A 96 -41.08 -40.84 51.38
CA GLN A 96 -41.60 -39.78 50.51
C GLN A 96 -40.68 -38.54 50.51
N GLU A 97 -40.19 -38.16 51.69
CA GLU A 97 -39.24 -37.03 51.84
C GLU A 97 -37.87 -37.38 51.24
N ALA A 98 -37.39 -38.61 51.45
CA ALA A 98 -36.16 -39.10 50.82
C ALA A 98 -36.24 -39.08 49.28
N LYS A 99 -37.40 -39.41 48.71
CA LYS A 99 -37.65 -39.34 47.25
C LYS A 99 -37.59 -37.89 46.74
N VAL A 100 -38.17 -36.93 47.48
CA VAL A 100 -38.10 -35.50 47.13
C VAL A 100 -36.67 -34.99 47.21
N ALA A 101 -35.92 -35.32 48.27
CA ALA A 101 -34.51 -34.95 48.42
C ALA A 101 -33.64 -35.55 47.30
N THR A 102 -33.89 -36.79 46.90
CA THR A 102 -33.21 -37.46 45.78
C THR A 102 -33.47 -36.75 44.46
N LYS A 103 -34.73 -36.38 44.19
CA LYS A 103 -35.09 -35.62 42.99
C LYS A 103 -34.40 -34.26 42.97
N ARG A 104 -34.40 -33.54 44.09
CA ARG A 104 -33.75 -32.23 44.20
C ARG A 104 -32.24 -32.32 44.00
N LEU A 105 -31.60 -33.36 44.51
CA LEU A 105 -30.18 -33.64 44.26
C LEU A 105 -29.88 -33.90 42.79
N ALA A 106 -30.73 -34.65 42.10
CA ALA A 106 -30.60 -34.88 40.66
C ALA A 106 -30.73 -33.56 39.88
N ASP A 107 -31.76 -32.75 40.18
CA ASP A 107 -32.00 -31.46 39.53
C ASP A 107 -30.82 -30.48 39.73
N LEU A 108 -30.23 -30.44 40.94
CA LEU A 108 -29.07 -29.59 41.23
C LEU A 108 -27.81 -30.07 40.50
N LYS A 109 -27.60 -31.39 40.42
CA LYS A 109 -26.48 -31.98 39.66
C LYS A 109 -26.59 -31.63 38.18
N THR A 110 -27.77 -31.77 37.59
CA THR A 110 -28.01 -31.41 36.17
C THR A 110 -27.81 -29.92 35.94
N ALA A 111 -28.33 -29.06 36.82
CA ALA A 111 -28.16 -27.61 36.70
C ALA A 111 -26.69 -27.19 36.79
N GLN A 112 -25.90 -27.82 37.68
CA GLN A 112 -24.47 -27.55 37.80
C GLN A 112 -23.69 -27.99 36.56
N VAL A 113 -24.01 -29.15 36.00
CA VAL A 113 -23.43 -29.64 34.74
C VAL A 113 -23.69 -28.65 33.59
N ASP A 114 -24.94 -28.20 33.46
CA ASP A 114 -25.31 -27.29 32.39
C ASP A 114 -24.68 -25.91 32.56
N ARG A 115 -24.55 -25.42 33.80
CA ARG A 115 -23.82 -24.18 34.11
C ARG A 115 -22.36 -24.28 33.67
N LEU A 116 -21.65 -25.37 34.00
CA LEU A 116 -20.25 -25.55 33.60
C LEU A 116 -20.08 -25.59 32.08
N ARG A 117 -21.01 -26.22 31.36
CA ARG A 117 -21.01 -26.21 29.87
C ARG A 117 -21.21 -24.80 29.31
N GLN A 118 -22.14 -24.03 29.90
CA GLN A 118 -22.41 -22.66 29.47
C GLN A 118 -21.23 -21.72 29.74
N GLU A 119 -20.61 -21.83 30.92
CA GLU A 119 -19.42 -21.04 31.27
C GLU A 119 -18.25 -21.36 30.33
N LEU A 120 -18.01 -22.64 30.03
CA LEU A 120 -16.98 -23.02 29.06
C LEU A 120 -17.28 -22.45 27.66
N ALA A 121 -18.50 -22.64 27.16
CA ALA A 121 -18.90 -22.10 25.85
C ALA A 121 -18.78 -20.56 25.79
N ALA A 122 -19.18 -19.85 26.86
CA ALA A 122 -19.04 -18.40 26.94
C ALA A 122 -17.57 -17.95 26.93
N ASN A 123 -16.69 -18.68 27.62
CA ASN A 123 -15.25 -18.40 27.59
C ASN A 123 -14.67 -18.63 26.19
N GLN A 124 -15.07 -19.70 25.51
CA GLN A 124 -14.63 -20.01 24.14
C GLN A 124 -15.06 -18.93 23.14
N VAL A 125 -16.29 -18.43 23.25
CA VAL A 125 -16.77 -17.30 22.45
C VAL A 125 -15.94 -16.05 22.72
N ARG A 126 -15.70 -15.72 23.99
CA ARG A 126 -14.88 -14.56 24.37
C ARG A 126 -13.45 -14.65 23.81
N GLU A 127 -12.83 -15.83 23.86
CA GLU A 127 -11.49 -16.04 23.30
C GLU A 127 -11.44 -15.81 21.78
N LEU A 128 -12.47 -16.26 21.05
CA LEU A 128 -12.59 -15.99 19.61
C LEU A 128 -12.78 -14.49 19.34
N GLU A 129 -13.62 -13.82 20.10
CA GLU A 129 -13.83 -12.37 20.01
C GLU A 129 -12.54 -11.58 20.29
N GLU A 130 -11.77 -11.97 21.31
CA GLU A 130 -10.47 -11.37 21.62
C GLU A 130 -9.47 -11.55 20.47
N VAL A 131 -9.38 -12.76 19.90
CA VAL A 131 -8.50 -13.05 18.75
C VAL A 131 -8.92 -12.26 17.50
N GLN A 132 -10.22 -12.15 17.26
CA GLN A 132 -10.77 -11.35 16.17
C GLN A 132 -10.47 -9.86 16.37
N GLY A 133 -10.70 -9.31 17.56
CA GLY A 133 -10.41 -7.91 17.86
C GLY A 133 -8.95 -7.55 17.66
N VAL A 134 -8.02 -8.43 18.08
CA VAL A 134 -6.58 -8.24 17.82
C VAL A 134 -6.30 -8.25 16.31
N TYR A 135 -6.87 -9.19 15.55
CA TYR A 135 -6.69 -9.25 14.10
C TYR A 135 -7.18 -7.98 13.39
N GLU A 136 -8.36 -7.48 13.77
CA GLU A 136 -8.95 -6.25 13.21
C GLU A 136 -8.08 -5.04 13.51
N GLU A 137 -7.65 -4.86 14.77
CA GLU A 137 -6.76 -3.77 15.18
C GLU A 137 -5.45 -3.78 14.41
N GLU A 138 -4.81 -4.94 14.33
CA GLU A 138 -3.53 -5.01 13.65
C GLU A 138 -3.71 -4.84 12.13
N THR A 139 -4.84 -5.26 11.56
CA THR A 139 -5.21 -5.03 10.15
C THR A 139 -5.42 -3.56 9.84
N ALA A 140 -6.11 -2.83 10.73
CA ALA A 140 -6.21 -1.38 10.62
C ALA A 140 -4.83 -0.70 10.67
N LYS A 141 -3.97 -1.07 11.63
CA LYS A 141 -2.59 -0.55 11.73
C LYS A 141 -1.78 -0.81 10.46
N PHE A 142 -1.90 -2.01 9.90
CA PHE A 142 -1.25 -2.38 8.65
C PHE A 142 -1.72 -1.54 7.46
N HIS A 143 -3.03 -1.33 7.31
CA HIS A 143 -3.56 -0.51 6.23
C HIS A 143 -3.07 0.93 6.34
N LEU A 144 -3.07 1.52 7.54
CA LEU A 144 -2.55 2.87 7.76
C LEU A 144 -1.08 3.03 7.34
N ILE A 145 -0.24 2.06 7.71
CA ILE A 145 1.19 2.04 7.32
C ILE A 145 1.33 1.96 5.80
N TRP A 146 0.59 1.06 5.16
CA TRP A 146 0.62 0.90 3.71
C TRP A 146 0.09 2.12 2.97
N ASP A 147 -0.96 2.76 3.47
CA ASP A 147 -1.51 3.98 2.88
C ASP A 147 -0.53 5.16 3.03
N SER A 148 0.24 5.23 4.13
CA SER A 148 1.36 6.19 4.25
C SER A 148 2.43 5.93 3.21
N ARG A 149 2.89 4.67 3.10
CA ARG A 149 3.91 4.26 2.14
C ARG A 149 3.51 4.56 0.69
N MET A 150 2.26 4.27 0.33
CA MET A 150 1.72 4.56 -1.00
C MET A 150 1.67 6.06 -1.29
N ARG A 151 1.26 6.88 -0.30
CA ARG A 151 1.27 8.35 -0.42
C ARG A 151 2.69 8.90 -0.55
N GLU A 152 3.63 8.41 0.22
CA GLU A 152 5.05 8.81 0.14
C GLU A 152 5.65 8.47 -1.23
N TYR A 153 5.34 7.29 -1.77
CA TYR A 153 5.73 6.90 -3.12
C TYR A 153 5.09 7.79 -4.19
N ALA A 154 3.78 8.04 -4.10
CA ALA A 154 3.12 8.95 -5.04
C ALA A 154 3.74 10.36 -4.99
N GLY A 155 4.01 10.87 -3.79
CA GLY A 155 4.67 12.16 -3.60
C GLY A 155 6.13 12.19 -4.09
N SER A 156 6.86 11.08 -4.07
CA SER A 156 8.21 11.02 -4.64
C SER A 156 8.18 11.01 -6.18
N VAL A 157 7.23 10.31 -6.79
CA VAL A 157 7.01 10.33 -8.25
C VAL A 157 6.64 11.73 -8.73
N VAL A 158 5.71 12.41 -8.05
CA VAL A 158 5.32 13.79 -8.39
C VAL A 158 6.53 14.73 -8.34
N ARG A 159 7.32 14.68 -7.27
CA ARG A 159 8.53 15.50 -7.14
C ARG A 159 9.54 15.21 -8.26
N ALA A 160 9.77 13.94 -8.60
CA ALA A 160 10.67 13.57 -9.68
C ALA A 160 10.18 14.10 -11.04
N VAL A 161 8.87 14.11 -11.27
CA VAL A 161 8.26 14.67 -12.49
C VAL A 161 8.42 16.19 -12.55
N GLU A 162 8.19 16.88 -11.44
CA GLU A 162 8.38 18.33 -11.34
C GLU A 162 9.84 18.74 -11.58
N GLU A 163 10.78 18.03 -10.96
CA GLU A 163 12.21 18.24 -11.15
C GLU A 163 12.64 18.01 -12.61
N LEU A 164 12.17 16.90 -13.22
CA LEU A 164 12.43 16.63 -14.63
C LEU A 164 11.91 17.76 -15.52
N ARG A 165 10.67 18.22 -15.28
CA ARG A 165 10.07 19.30 -16.07
C ARG A 165 10.83 20.62 -15.92
N ALA A 166 11.23 20.97 -14.71
CA ALA A 166 12.02 22.18 -14.45
C ALA A 166 13.38 22.12 -15.18
N ASN A 167 14.07 20.99 -15.10
CA ASN A 167 15.34 20.77 -15.80
C ASN A 167 15.17 20.84 -17.33
N GLN A 168 14.12 20.21 -17.88
CA GLN A 168 13.82 20.23 -19.30
C GLN A 168 13.50 21.65 -19.81
N GLN A 169 12.79 22.46 -19.02
CA GLN A 169 12.51 23.86 -19.33
C GLN A 169 13.80 24.70 -19.39
N LEU A 170 14.69 24.55 -18.41
CA LEU A 170 15.98 25.24 -18.38
C LEU A 170 16.86 24.83 -19.58
N GLN A 171 16.95 23.53 -19.86
CA GLN A 171 17.70 23.01 -21.01
C GLN A 171 17.15 23.55 -22.34
N LEU A 172 15.82 23.58 -22.51
CA LEU A 172 15.20 24.09 -23.72
C LEU A 172 15.44 25.59 -23.89
N ALA A 173 15.32 26.37 -22.80
CA ALA A 173 15.58 27.80 -22.82
C ALA A 173 17.03 28.10 -23.23
N GLY A 174 18.01 27.43 -22.61
CA GLY A 174 19.43 27.57 -22.96
C GLY A 174 19.73 27.14 -24.40
N PHE A 175 19.11 26.05 -24.87
CA PHE A 175 19.27 25.60 -26.25
C PHE A 175 18.71 26.60 -27.27
N VAL A 176 17.56 27.21 -26.98
CA VAL A 176 16.97 28.27 -27.82
C VAL A 176 17.85 29.51 -27.84
N GLU A 177 18.40 29.93 -26.70
CA GLU A 177 19.33 31.06 -26.62
C GLU A 177 20.60 30.81 -27.45
N GLU A 178 21.18 29.61 -27.34
CA GLU A 178 22.33 29.22 -28.15
C GLU A 178 22.04 29.24 -29.66
N LEU A 179 20.84 28.79 -30.07
CA LEU A 179 20.41 28.89 -31.45
C LEU A 179 20.31 30.36 -31.86
N GLN A 180 19.61 31.19 -31.08
CA GLN A 180 19.47 32.62 -31.38
C GLN A 180 20.82 33.33 -31.52
N ARG A 181 21.83 32.99 -30.70
CA ARG A 181 23.18 33.52 -30.82
C ARG A 181 23.88 33.12 -32.14
N LYS A 182 23.53 31.95 -32.69
CA LYS A 182 24.06 31.43 -33.97
C LYS A 182 23.24 31.89 -35.19
N ARG A 183 22.26 32.80 -35.01
CA ARG A 183 21.44 33.31 -36.11
C ARG A 183 22.30 34.05 -37.15
N PRO A 184 22.22 33.70 -38.45
CA PRO A 184 22.93 34.40 -39.51
C PRO A 184 22.49 35.87 -39.55
N GLN A 185 23.45 36.80 -39.50
CA GLN A 185 23.18 38.23 -39.67
C GLN A 185 23.36 38.70 -41.11
N ARG A 186 24.03 37.90 -41.95
CA ARG A 186 24.35 38.24 -43.34
C ARG A 186 24.18 37.02 -44.23
N ALA A 187 23.63 37.26 -45.42
CA ALA A 187 23.55 36.27 -46.46
C ALA A 187 24.94 36.04 -47.06
N ARG A 188 25.20 34.82 -47.56
CA ARG A 188 26.31 34.63 -48.50
C ARG A 188 25.88 35.23 -49.83
N PRO A 189 26.60 36.25 -50.35
CA PRO A 189 26.19 36.89 -51.59
C PRO A 189 26.23 35.91 -52.76
N SER A 190 25.18 35.86 -53.57
CA SER A 190 25.19 35.04 -54.77
C SER A 190 26.15 35.59 -55.82
N ARG A 191 26.50 34.72 -56.78
CA ARG A 191 27.26 35.11 -57.96
C ARG A 191 26.60 36.25 -58.73
N ASP A 192 25.27 36.24 -58.82
CA ASP A 192 24.51 37.25 -59.57
C ASP A 192 24.54 38.60 -58.85
N TYR A 193 24.41 38.61 -57.52
CA TYR A 193 24.60 39.82 -56.72
C TYR A 193 26.00 40.43 -56.93
N LEU A 194 27.06 39.62 -56.88
CA LEU A 194 28.43 40.07 -57.09
C LEU A 194 28.62 40.65 -58.50
N HIS A 195 28.03 40.00 -59.51
CA HIS A 195 28.06 40.49 -60.88
C HIS A 195 27.36 41.86 -61.03
N GLN A 196 26.19 42.04 -60.41
CA GLN A 196 25.48 43.32 -60.44
C GLN A 196 26.27 44.43 -59.73
N ARG A 197 27.01 44.11 -58.66
CA ARG A 197 27.94 45.07 -58.02
C ARG A 197 29.10 45.46 -58.93
N GLU A 198 29.69 44.51 -59.66
CA GLU A 198 30.73 44.83 -60.64
C GLU A 198 30.22 45.72 -61.78
N VAL A 199 29.00 45.46 -62.26
CA VAL A 199 28.35 46.27 -63.30
C VAL A 199 28.06 47.68 -62.77
N GLN A 200 27.55 47.80 -61.54
CA GLN A 200 27.35 49.08 -60.87
C GLN A 200 28.65 49.89 -60.80
N ASP A 201 29.75 49.27 -60.37
CA ASP A 201 31.05 49.95 -60.24
C ASP A 201 31.59 50.44 -61.58
N LYS A 202 31.44 49.64 -62.64
CA LYS A 202 31.80 50.02 -64.02
C LYS A 202 30.96 51.21 -64.49
N LEU A 203 29.65 51.20 -64.24
CA LEU A 203 28.75 52.31 -64.61
C LEU A 203 29.03 53.59 -63.80
N ALA A 204 29.39 53.46 -62.53
CA ALA A 204 29.77 54.58 -61.67
C ALA A 204 31.08 55.24 -62.15
N LYS A 205 32.10 54.43 -62.51
CA LYS A 205 33.36 54.91 -63.09
C LYS A 205 33.14 55.64 -64.43
N ALA A 206 32.15 55.20 -65.21
CA ALA A 206 31.74 55.85 -66.46
C ALA A 206 30.82 57.09 -66.27
N GLN A 207 30.58 57.53 -65.02
CA GLN A 207 29.70 58.66 -64.67
C GLN A 207 28.23 58.51 -65.11
N LEU A 208 27.77 57.29 -65.40
CA LEU A 208 26.38 57.01 -65.76
C LEU A 208 25.53 56.75 -64.52
N TYR A 209 25.37 57.78 -63.68
CA TYR A 209 24.76 57.65 -62.34
C TYR A 209 23.32 57.13 -62.37
N GLY A 210 22.51 57.53 -63.35
CA GLY A 210 21.12 57.07 -63.46
C GLY A 210 21.00 55.55 -63.63
N ARG A 211 21.84 54.96 -64.50
CA ARG A 211 21.88 53.50 -64.69
C ARG A 211 22.53 52.79 -63.51
N ALA A 212 23.58 53.36 -62.91
CA ALA A 212 24.22 52.80 -61.74
C ALA A 212 23.24 52.68 -60.54
N THR A 213 22.37 53.67 -60.34
CA THR A 213 21.33 53.63 -59.29
C THR A 213 20.30 52.51 -59.53
N GLN A 214 19.89 52.28 -60.78
CA GLN A 214 18.98 51.18 -61.10
C GLN A 214 19.61 49.81 -60.81
N VAL A 215 20.87 49.61 -61.23
CA VAL A 215 21.61 48.37 -60.95
C VAL A 215 21.84 48.17 -59.46
N LYS A 216 22.14 49.25 -58.71
CA LYS A 216 22.24 49.21 -57.25
C LYS A 216 20.93 48.72 -56.61
N ASN A 217 19.79 49.31 -56.97
CA ASN A 217 18.49 48.93 -56.40
C ASN A 217 18.17 47.46 -56.70
N MET A 218 18.48 46.99 -57.91
CA MET A 218 18.30 45.58 -58.28
C MET A 218 19.24 44.65 -57.49
N ALA A 219 20.50 45.03 -57.30
CA ALA A 219 21.44 44.27 -56.47
C ALA A 219 21.02 44.25 -54.99
N ASP A 220 20.57 45.37 -54.44
CA ASP A 220 20.09 45.47 -53.07
C ASP A 220 18.83 44.60 -52.86
N ALA A 221 17.91 44.57 -53.82
CA ALA A 221 16.74 43.69 -53.80
C ALA A 221 17.12 42.20 -53.87
N LEU A 222 18.08 41.82 -54.72
CA LEU A 222 18.59 40.45 -54.79
C LEU A 222 19.23 40.02 -53.46
N TYR A 223 20.04 40.88 -52.84
CA TYR A 223 20.66 40.59 -51.55
C TYR A 223 19.64 40.48 -50.42
N GLN A 224 18.58 41.29 -50.44
CA GLN A 224 17.48 41.17 -49.49
C GLN A 224 16.76 39.82 -49.62
N ALA A 225 16.43 39.41 -50.85
CA ALA A 225 15.81 38.11 -51.09
C ALA A 225 16.71 36.93 -50.65
N GLU A 226 18.02 37.02 -50.89
CA GLU A 226 18.99 36.03 -50.42
C GLU A 226 19.07 36.00 -48.89
N LEU A 227 19.07 37.16 -48.23
CA LEU A 227 19.06 37.26 -46.78
C LEU A 227 17.79 36.62 -46.19
N GLU A 228 16.62 36.93 -46.74
CA GLU A 228 15.36 36.32 -46.33
C GLU A 228 15.37 34.80 -46.51
N ALA A 229 15.87 34.30 -47.64
CA ALA A 229 16.00 32.87 -47.89
C ALA A 229 16.93 32.19 -46.88
N THR A 230 18.09 32.78 -46.58
CA THR A 230 19.02 32.23 -45.58
C THR A 230 18.44 32.24 -44.17
N LEU A 231 17.71 33.29 -43.80
CA LEU A 231 17.00 33.36 -42.52
C LEU A 231 15.88 32.32 -42.44
N ALA A 232 15.08 32.16 -43.49
CA ALA A 232 14.01 31.18 -43.55
C ALA A 232 14.54 29.73 -43.44
N GLN A 233 15.63 29.42 -44.14
CA GLN A 233 16.30 28.12 -44.03
C GLN A 233 16.80 27.88 -42.60
N TRP A 234 17.46 28.88 -42.01
CA TRP A 234 17.97 28.78 -40.64
C TRP A 234 16.86 28.62 -39.61
N GLU A 235 15.72 29.32 -39.77
CA GLU A 235 14.56 29.18 -38.90
C GLU A 235 13.91 27.79 -39.03
N ALA A 236 13.81 27.26 -40.25
CA ALA A 236 13.31 25.90 -40.48
C ALA A 236 14.21 24.84 -39.82
N GLU A 237 15.53 24.95 -39.98
CA GLU A 237 16.48 24.07 -39.31
C GLU A 237 16.41 24.18 -37.78
N SER A 238 16.30 25.41 -37.26
CA SER A 238 16.21 25.68 -35.82
C SER A 238 14.94 25.07 -35.23
N LYS A 239 13.79 25.22 -35.90
CA LYS A 239 12.53 24.57 -35.51
C LYS A 239 12.67 23.05 -35.45
N LEU A 240 13.32 22.44 -36.44
CA LEU A 240 13.54 20.99 -36.47
C LEU A 240 14.46 20.53 -35.34
N LYS A 241 15.50 21.30 -35.01
CA LYS A 241 16.39 21.03 -33.87
C LYS A 241 15.64 21.14 -32.53
N ILE A 242 14.83 22.17 -32.35
CA ILE A 242 13.99 22.37 -31.15
C ILE A 242 12.99 21.21 -31.00
N SER A 243 12.29 20.86 -32.07
CA SER A 243 11.33 19.74 -32.08
C SER A 243 12.00 18.41 -31.71
N LYS A 244 13.23 18.15 -32.17
CA LYS A 244 13.99 16.95 -31.76
C LYS A 244 14.30 16.92 -30.26
N VAL A 245 14.67 18.06 -29.66
CA VAL A 245 14.91 18.15 -28.21
C VAL A 245 13.61 17.90 -27.45
N GLN A 246 12.52 18.56 -27.84
CA GLN A 246 11.20 18.38 -27.23
C GLN A 246 10.70 16.92 -27.33
N ALA A 247 10.90 16.26 -28.48
CA ALA A 247 10.53 14.85 -28.65
C ALA A 247 11.30 13.94 -27.68
N ARG A 248 12.61 14.18 -27.47
CA ARG A 248 13.40 13.44 -26.48
C ARG A 248 12.90 13.68 -25.06
N GLN A 249 12.64 14.94 -24.71
CA GLN A 249 12.10 15.32 -23.40
C GLN A 249 10.74 14.64 -23.12
N GLN A 250 9.88 14.55 -24.14
CA GLN A 250 8.60 13.85 -24.06
C GLN A 250 8.80 12.35 -23.80
N THR A 251 9.72 11.69 -24.51
CA THR A 251 9.99 10.26 -24.28
C THR A 251 10.55 9.99 -22.89
N GLU A 252 11.40 10.87 -22.34
CA GLU A 252 11.92 10.77 -20.98
C GLU A 252 10.82 10.93 -19.94
N TYR A 253 9.92 11.90 -20.15
CA TYR A 253 8.76 12.14 -19.30
C TYR A 253 7.82 10.93 -19.28
N GLU A 254 7.49 10.37 -20.45
CA GLU A 254 6.66 9.17 -20.56
C GLU A 254 7.31 7.96 -19.90
N ALA A 255 8.62 7.76 -20.09
CA ALA A 255 9.36 6.69 -19.44
C ALA A 255 9.33 6.80 -17.91
N LEU A 256 9.46 8.03 -17.38
CA LEU A 256 9.38 8.29 -15.94
C LEU A 256 7.98 7.97 -15.40
N LEU A 257 6.92 8.40 -16.08
CA LEU A 257 5.54 8.08 -15.70
C LEU A 257 5.28 6.57 -15.73
N GLN A 258 5.74 5.88 -16.77
CA GLN A 258 5.61 4.42 -16.86
C GLN A 258 6.35 3.71 -15.72
N ARG A 259 7.56 4.17 -15.37
CA ARG A 259 8.30 3.64 -14.20
C ARG A 259 7.54 3.90 -12.90
N GLY A 260 6.97 5.09 -12.73
CA GLY A 260 6.14 5.45 -11.58
C GLY A 260 4.92 4.53 -11.45
N ASN A 261 4.19 4.30 -12.54
CA ASN A 261 3.04 3.41 -12.56
C ASN A 261 3.43 1.97 -12.24
N LYS A 262 4.47 1.43 -12.88
CA LYS A 262 4.98 0.08 -12.60
C LYS A 262 5.36 -0.08 -11.13
N GLY A 263 6.07 0.88 -10.55
CA GLY A 263 6.45 0.80 -9.14
C GLY A 263 5.25 0.91 -8.19
N ARG A 264 4.20 1.67 -8.54
CA ARG A 264 2.94 1.68 -7.81
C ARG A 264 2.27 0.30 -7.85
N ASP A 265 2.14 -0.29 -9.04
CA ASP A 265 1.50 -1.59 -9.22
C ASP A 265 2.27 -2.71 -8.50
N GLU A 266 3.62 -2.63 -8.48
CA GLU A 266 4.46 -3.54 -7.67
C GLU A 266 4.22 -3.39 -6.17
N LEU A 267 4.00 -2.18 -5.66
CA LEU A 267 3.67 -1.95 -4.25
C LEU A 267 2.27 -2.48 -3.91
N GLU A 268 1.30 -2.32 -4.80
CA GLU A 268 -0.04 -2.89 -4.64
C GLU A 268 0.01 -4.42 -4.61
N LEU A 269 0.77 -5.05 -5.50
CA LEU A 269 0.95 -6.50 -5.50
C LEU A 269 1.57 -6.99 -4.19
N LYS A 270 2.58 -6.27 -3.66
CA LYS A 270 3.18 -6.58 -2.35
C LYS A 270 2.16 -6.45 -1.21
N ARG A 271 1.33 -5.41 -1.22
CA ARG A 271 0.25 -5.21 -0.24
C ARG A 271 -0.74 -6.38 -0.26
N VAL A 272 -1.17 -6.82 -1.44
CA VAL A 272 -2.08 -7.96 -1.60
C VAL A 272 -1.45 -9.23 -1.04
N ALA A 273 -0.23 -9.57 -1.46
CA ALA A 273 0.46 -10.77 -0.98
C ALA A 273 0.71 -10.77 0.54
N GLU A 274 0.98 -9.61 1.15
CA GLU A 274 1.12 -9.49 2.60
C GLU A 274 -0.21 -9.61 3.34
N THR A 275 -1.29 -9.04 2.78
CA THR A 275 -2.66 -9.17 3.30
C THR A 275 -3.13 -10.62 3.29
N GLU A 276 -2.89 -11.35 2.19
CA GLU A 276 -3.20 -12.78 2.08
C GLU A 276 -2.44 -13.60 3.13
N ARG A 277 -1.13 -13.38 3.27
CA ARG A 277 -0.32 -14.07 4.29
C ARG A 277 -0.83 -13.80 5.70
N ARG A 278 -1.28 -12.57 6.00
CA ARG A 278 -1.87 -12.25 7.29
C ARG A 278 -3.18 -12.99 7.53
N THR A 279 -4.05 -12.99 6.54
CA THR A 279 -5.36 -13.66 6.58
C THR A 279 -5.20 -15.16 6.78
N LEU A 280 -4.24 -15.78 6.09
CA LEU A 280 -3.90 -17.19 6.29
C LEU A 280 -3.41 -17.47 7.71
N ARG A 281 -2.54 -16.62 8.28
CA ARG A 281 -2.09 -16.76 9.67
C ARG A 281 -3.26 -16.68 10.65
N PHE A 282 -4.15 -15.70 10.49
CA PHE A 282 -5.35 -15.56 11.31
C PHE A 282 -6.23 -16.81 11.23
N ARG A 283 -6.51 -17.29 10.01
CA ARG A 283 -7.31 -18.51 9.80
C ARG A 283 -6.69 -19.73 10.50
N ASN A 284 -5.36 -19.88 10.44
CA ASN A 284 -4.68 -20.97 11.12
C ASN A 284 -4.81 -20.85 12.64
N ILE A 285 -4.65 -19.66 13.21
CA ILE A 285 -4.82 -19.41 14.64
C ILE A 285 -6.25 -19.72 15.10
N VAL A 286 -7.27 -19.28 14.34
CA VAL A 286 -8.67 -19.58 14.64
C VAL A 286 -8.91 -21.09 14.59
N SER A 287 -8.42 -21.77 13.55
CA SER A 287 -8.54 -23.23 13.44
C SER A 287 -7.85 -23.98 14.58
N GLU A 288 -6.68 -23.54 15.03
CA GLU A 288 -5.98 -24.12 16.19
C GLU A 288 -6.79 -23.89 17.47
N LEU A 289 -7.34 -22.68 17.66
CA LEU A 289 -8.16 -22.34 18.81
C LEU A 289 -9.44 -23.18 18.87
N GLU A 290 -10.14 -23.33 17.76
CA GLU A 290 -11.34 -24.19 17.65
C GLU A 290 -11.03 -25.66 17.93
N GLN A 291 -9.88 -26.17 17.49
CA GLN A 291 -9.45 -27.54 17.80
C GLN A 291 -9.24 -27.72 19.30
N LEU A 292 -8.63 -26.72 19.94
CA LEU A 292 -8.41 -26.74 21.39
C LEU A 292 -9.75 -26.63 22.16
N HIS A 293 -10.68 -25.79 21.70
CA HIS A 293 -12.03 -25.71 22.26
C HIS A 293 -12.79 -27.04 22.21
N LYS A 294 -12.63 -27.80 21.11
CA LYS A 294 -13.18 -29.16 20.99
C LYS A 294 -12.57 -30.12 22.01
N LEU A 295 -11.25 -30.03 22.25
CA LEU A 295 -10.57 -30.86 23.24
C LEU A 295 -10.99 -30.51 24.67
N GLU A 296 -11.17 -29.22 24.98
CA GLU A 296 -11.69 -28.75 26.27
C GLU A 296 -13.10 -29.26 26.54
N MET A 297 -13.98 -29.18 25.53
CA MET A 297 -15.33 -29.74 25.61
C MET A 297 -15.29 -31.25 25.87
N ALA A 298 -14.48 -31.99 25.12
CA ALA A 298 -14.33 -33.43 25.32
C ALA A 298 -13.75 -33.75 26.72
N HIS A 299 -12.83 -32.94 27.23
CA HIS A 299 -12.27 -33.10 28.56
C HIS A 299 -13.32 -32.85 29.65
N LEU A 300 -14.13 -31.80 29.51
CA LEU A 300 -15.26 -31.53 30.39
C LEU A 300 -16.27 -32.68 30.37
N GLU A 301 -16.65 -33.18 29.19
CA GLU A 301 -17.56 -34.34 29.08
C GLU A 301 -16.99 -35.58 29.77
N ASN A 302 -15.72 -35.91 29.53
CA ASN A 302 -15.06 -37.04 30.20
C ASN A 302 -14.98 -36.86 31.73
N PHE A 303 -14.76 -35.64 32.21
CA PHE A 303 -14.75 -35.33 33.65
C PHE A 303 -16.13 -35.53 34.28
N LEU A 304 -17.18 -35.04 33.60
CA LEU A 304 -18.56 -35.19 34.05
C LEU A 304 -18.98 -36.68 34.03
N ASP A 305 -18.63 -37.42 32.99
CA ASP A 305 -18.90 -38.87 32.90
C ASP A 305 -18.09 -39.68 33.93
N GLY A 306 -16.83 -39.29 34.20
CA GLY A 306 -15.99 -39.88 35.23
C GLY A 306 -16.54 -39.68 36.65
N GLN A 307 -17.13 -38.51 36.94
CA GLN A 307 -17.86 -38.28 38.18
C GLN A 307 -19.11 -39.16 38.32
N VAL A 308 -19.73 -39.55 37.21
CA VAL A 308 -20.86 -40.48 37.19
C VAL A 308 -20.39 -41.92 37.47
N LEU A 309 -19.23 -42.33 36.94
CA LEU A 309 -18.67 -43.69 37.10
C LEU A 309 -18.10 -43.98 38.51
N ALA A 310 -17.66 -42.97 39.27
CA ALA A 310 -17.12 -43.13 40.62
C ALA A 310 -18.18 -43.43 41.72
N GLY A 311 -19.39 -43.89 41.33
CA GLY A 311 -20.37 -44.45 42.27
C GLY A 311 -21.20 -43.45 43.07
N LYS A 312 -21.25 -42.16 42.67
CA LYS A 312 -22.14 -41.14 43.27
C LYS A 312 -23.27 -40.65 42.36
N ALA A 313 -23.44 -41.20 41.16
CA ALA A 313 -24.61 -40.97 40.32
C ALA A 313 -24.89 -42.19 39.43
N THR A 314 -26.13 -42.62 39.34
CA THR A 314 -26.59 -43.55 38.30
C THR A 314 -26.55 -42.83 36.94
N PRO A 315 -25.90 -43.39 35.90
CA PRO A 315 -25.90 -42.79 34.57
C PRO A 315 -27.34 -42.79 34.04
N LEU A 316 -27.92 -41.60 33.92
CA LEU A 316 -29.26 -41.38 33.37
C LEU A 316 -29.22 -41.25 31.83
N ARG A 317 -28.33 -41.98 31.14
CA ARG A 317 -28.43 -42.19 29.68
C ARG A 317 -27.50 -43.30 29.21
N ASP A 318 -28.01 -44.12 28.30
CA ASP A 318 -27.36 -45.31 27.74
C ASP A 318 -25.86 -45.13 27.46
N PRO A 319 -24.96 -45.81 28.21
CA PRO A 319 -23.51 -45.73 28.00
C PRO A 319 -23.09 -46.31 26.63
N GLY A 320 -23.99 -47.00 25.92
CA GLY A 320 -23.76 -47.56 24.60
C GLY A 320 -23.94 -46.60 23.41
N ALA A 321 -24.50 -45.41 23.63
CA ALA A 321 -24.78 -44.45 22.54
C ALA A 321 -23.56 -43.62 22.13
N PHE A 322 -22.68 -43.28 23.09
CA PHE A 322 -21.52 -42.42 22.83
C PHE A 322 -20.33 -43.17 22.19
N ARG A 323 -20.13 -44.45 22.53
CA ARG A 323 -19.07 -45.27 21.91
C ARG A 323 -19.23 -45.36 20.39
N ARG A 324 -20.47 -45.54 19.93
CA ARG A 324 -20.81 -45.62 18.49
C ARG A 324 -20.62 -44.28 17.77
N ARG A 325 -20.89 -43.16 18.45
CA ARG A 325 -20.68 -41.81 17.88
C ARG A 325 -19.20 -41.44 17.77
N ARG A 326 -18.39 -41.86 18.75
CA ARG A 326 -16.92 -41.70 18.71
C ARG A 326 -16.32 -42.48 17.54
N GLU A 327 -16.71 -43.73 17.34
CA GLU A 327 -16.23 -44.55 16.22
C GLU A 327 -16.65 -43.99 14.85
N GLN A 328 -17.87 -43.45 14.74
CA GLN A 328 -18.36 -42.81 13.52
C GLN A 328 -17.58 -41.53 13.15
N LEU A 329 -17.23 -40.70 14.13
CA LEU A 329 -16.45 -39.48 13.91
C LEU A 329 -15.00 -39.77 13.50
N PHE A 330 -14.39 -40.85 14.03
CA PHE A 330 -13.06 -41.28 13.61
C PHE A 330 -13.05 -42.00 12.25
N SER A 331 -14.15 -42.66 11.86
CA SER A 331 -14.24 -43.30 10.53
C SER A 331 -14.43 -42.30 9.38
N LEU A 332 -15.01 -41.13 9.64
CA LEU A 332 -15.25 -40.09 8.62
C LEU A 332 -14.04 -39.17 8.38
N SER A 333 -12.97 -39.28 9.17
CA SER A 333 -11.73 -38.52 8.98
C SER A 333 -10.64 -39.29 8.21
N LEU A 334 -10.92 -40.51 7.75
CA LEU A 334 -9.97 -41.40 7.07
C LEU A 334 -10.40 -41.76 5.62
N THR A 335 -11.41 -41.08 5.10
CA THR A 335 -11.84 -41.08 3.69
C THR A 335 -11.95 -39.64 3.23
#